data_AF-A0A858R2U3-F1
#
_entry.id   AF-A0A858R2U3-F1
#
_cell.length_a   1.000
_cell.length_b   1.000
_cell.length_c   1.000
_cell.angle_alpha   90.00
_cell.angle_beta   90.00
_cell.angle_gamma   90.00
#
_symmetry.space_group_name_H-M   'P 1'
#
loop_
_entity.id
_entity.type
_entity.pdbx_description
1 polymer ?
#
loop_
_entity_poly.entity_id
_entity_poly.type
_entity_poly.pdbx_seq_one_letter_code
_entity_poly.pdbx_strand_id
1 'polypeptide(L)'
;MNKLRTALVAAALTLLPGTAFAECTLGAAPQIPNGATATEAEMVAGQQAIKAYVTETQEFLACLEGETRGRLAGEAGKKYEEASTRMTKLATEFNAQLKAFKNRG
;
A
#
# COMPACT_ATOMS: atom_id res chain seq x y z
N MET A 1 -11.24 64.29 4.91
CA MET A 1 -10.02 64.19 4.08
C MET A 1 -8.81 63.99 4.99
N ASN A 2 -8.24 62.80 5.06
CA ASN A 2 -6.81 62.62 4.78
C ASN A 2 -6.50 61.12 4.68
N LYS A 3 -5.75 60.79 3.64
CA LYS A 3 -5.38 59.43 3.24
C LYS A 3 -4.16 59.02 4.06
N LEU A 4 -4.20 57.89 4.76
CA LEU A 4 -2.98 57.23 5.19
C LEU A 4 -3.04 55.75 4.84
N ARG A 5 -2.30 55.45 3.77
CA ARG A 5 -1.98 54.11 3.29
C ARG A 5 -0.91 53.57 4.23
N THR A 6 -1.21 52.51 4.96
CA THR A 6 -0.20 51.79 5.74
C THR A 6 -0.32 50.30 5.47
N ALA A 7 0.82 49.73 5.11
CA ALA A 7 1.01 48.51 4.35
C ALA A 7 0.46 47.24 5.01
N LEU A 8 -0.10 46.36 4.17
CA LEU A 8 -0.17 44.93 4.43
C LEU A 8 1.25 44.42 4.73
N VAL A 9 1.48 43.94 5.95
CA VAL A 9 2.57 43.00 6.22
C VAL A 9 1.93 41.61 6.29
N ALA A 10 1.82 40.98 5.12
CA ALA A 10 1.52 39.57 5.01
C ALA A 10 2.72 38.79 5.54
N ALA A 11 2.66 38.36 6.80
CA ALA A 11 3.54 37.32 7.31
C ALA A 11 3.13 35.99 6.66
N ALA A 12 3.63 35.76 5.45
CA ALA A 12 3.60 34.46 4.81
C ALA A 12 4.53 33.54 5.59
N LEU A 13 4.00 32.94 6.66
CA LEU A 13 4.60 31.80 7.31
C LEU A 13 4.54 30.67 6.28
N THR A 14 5.62 30.51 5.51
CA THR A 14 5.81 29.35 4.64
C THR A 14 5.93 28.14 5.55
N LEU A 15 4.79 27.54 5.86
CA LEU A 15 4.73 26.13 6.20
C LEU A 15 5.32 25.41 5.00
N LEU A 16 6.63 25.13 5.05
CA LEU A 16 7.15 24.02 4.27
C LEU A 16 6.47 22.80 4.89
N PRO A 17 5.59 22.08 4.18
CA PRO A 17 5.34 20.70 4.57
C PRO A 17 6.69 20.01 4.42
N GLY A 18 7.43 19.87 5.52
CA GLY A 18 8.45 18.85 5.61
C GLY A 18 7.70 17.56 5.30
N THR A 19 7.98 16.99 4.14
CA THR A 19 7.48 15.66 3.79
C THR A 19 8.01 14.73 4.88
N ALA A 20 7.16 14.45 5.87
CA ALA A 20 7.35 13.32 6.73
C ALA A 20 7.29 12.12 5.79
N PHE A 21 8.45 11.67 5.32
CA PHE A 21 8.56 10.35 4.74
C PHE A 21 8.21 9.42 5.89
N ALA A 22 6.96 8.96 5.92
CA ALA A 22 6.61 7.78 6.66
C ALA A 22 7.62 6.72 6.21
N GLU A 23 8.32 6.12 7.16
CA GLU A 23 9.15 4.94 6.91
C GLU A 23 8.37 3.99 5.99
N CYS A 24 8.98 3.57 4.86
CA CYS A 24 8.30 2.64 3.98
C CYS A 24 8.08 1.33 4.75
N THR A 25 6.83 1.11 5.19
CA THR A 25 6.42 -0.07 5.97
C THR A 25 5.32 -0.80 5.24
N LEU A 26 5.45 -2.12 5.16
CA LEU A 26 4.43 -3.00 4.62
C LEU A 26 3.91 -3.92 5.72
N GLY A 27 2.59 -3.98 5.87
CA GLY A 27 1.94 -4.86 6.82
C GLY A 27 2.20 -6.36 6.57
N ALA A 28 1.71 -7.19 7.48
CA ALA A 28 1.72 -8.63 7.27
C ALA A 28 0.70 -9.02 6.18
N ALA A 29 1.04 -10.03 5.38
CA ALA A 29 0.11 -10.58 4.41
C ALA A 29 -1.11 -11.20 5.13
N PRO A 30 -2.34 -10.99 4.63
CA PRO A 30 -3.55 -11.56 5.23
C PRO A 30 -3.60 -13.08 5.06
N GLN A 31 -4.39 -13.74 5.89
CA GLN A 31 -4.63 -15.17 5.74
C GLN A 31 -5.53 -15.46 4.54
N ILE A 32 -5.23 -16.55 3.84
CA ILE A 32 -6.05 -17.05 2.73
C ILE A 32 -7.06 -18.07 3.27
N PRO A 33 -8.37 -17.85 3.07
CA PRO A 33 -9.39 -18.82 3.45
C PRO A 33 -9.26 -20.11 2.62
N ASN A 34 -9.51 -21.26 3.25
CA ASN A 34 -9.47 -22.56 2.57
C ASN A 34 -10.75 -22.75 1.73
N GLY A 35 -10.62 -22.76 0.40
CA GLY A 35 -11.75 -22.85 -0.51
C GLY A 35 -12.58 -24.13 -0.38
N ALA A 36 -12.01 -25.23 0.13
CA ALA A 36 -12.75 -26.46 0.34
C ALA A 36 -13.75 -26.36 1.50
N THR A 37 -13.47 -25.54 2.52
CA THR A 37 -14.26 -25.49 3.77
C THR A 37 -14.85 -24.13 4.06
N ALA A 38 -14.31 -23.05 3.49
CA ALA A 38 -14.76 -21.69 3.73
C ALA A 38 -16.19 -21.46 3.25
N THR A 39 -16.88 -20.58 3.96
CA THR A 39 -18.16 -19.97 3.58
C THR A 39 -17.93 -18.90 2.51
N GLU A 40 -19.00 -18.51 1.81
CA GLU A 40 -18.95 -17.40 0.86
C GLU A 40 -18.51 -16.09 1.54
N ALA A 41 -19.03 -15.81 2.73
CA ALA A 41 -18.67 -14.64 3.51
C ALA A 41 -17.16 -14.60 3.84
N GLU A 42 -16.57 -15.73 4.23
CA GLU A 42 -15.13 -15.84 4.49
C GLU A 42 -14.30 -15.65 3.21
N MET A 43 -14.74 -16.19 2.08
CA MET A 43 -14.06 -15.99 0.79
C MET A 43 -14.09 -14.52 0.35
N VAL A 44 -15.23 -13.84 0.52
CA VAL A 44 -15.38 -12.41 0.21
C VAL A 44 -14.50 -11.56 1.13
N ALA A 45 -14.50 -11.84 2.44
CA ALA A 45 -13.64 -11.16 3.39
C ALA A 45 -12.15 -11.35 3.06
N GLY A 46 -11.74 -12.58 2.71
CA GLY A 46 -10.40 -12.89 2.25
C GLY A 46 -10.01 -12.09 0.99
N GLN A 47 -10.92 -11.99 0.01
CA GLN A 47 -10.69 -11.20 -1.20
C GLN A 47 -10.47 -9.72 -0.88
N GLN A 48 -11.28 -9.14 0.01
CA GLN A 48 -11.16 -7.74 0.41
C GLN A 48 -9.84 -7.49 1.13
N ALA A 49 -9.43 -8.37 2.04
CA ALA A 49 -8.17 -8.27 2.76
C ALA A 49 -6.97 -8.35 1.80
N ILE A 50 -7.00 -9.28 0.83
CA ILE A 50 -5.94 -9.39 -0.19
C ILE A 50 -5.89 -8.15 -1.06
N LYS A 51 -7.03 -7.59 -1.46
CA LYS A 51 -7.08 -6.35 -2.25
C LYS A 51 -6.48 -5.18 -1.47
N ALA A 52 -6.82 -5.02 -0.19
CA ALA A 52 -6.22 -4.00 0.66
C ALA A 52 -4.70 -4.16 0.76
N TYR A 53 -4.24 -5.39 1.00
CA TYR A 53 -2.81 -5.70 1.06
C TYR A 53 -2.07 -5.45 -0.26
N VAL A 54 -2.69 -5.70 -1.42
CA VAL A 54 -2.15 -5.35 -2.74
C VAL A 54 -1.98 -3.84 -2.88
N THR A 55 -2.96 -3.05 -2.46
CA THR A 55 -2.87 -1.58 -2.46
C THR A 55 -1.75 -1.10 -1.55
N GLU A 56 -1.69 -1.58 -0.30
CA GLU A 56 -0.61 -1.26 0.64
C GLU A 56 0.76 -1.65 0.08
N THR A 57 0.85 -2.80 -0.59
CA THR A 57 2.10 -3.24 -1.24
C THR A 57 2.50 -2.29 -2.35
N GLN A 58 1.57 -1.85 -3.20
CA GLN A 58 1.87 -0.88 -4.27
C GLN A 58 2.35 0.46 -3.71
N GLU A 59 1.72 0.94 -2.65
CA GLU A 59 2.16 2.16 -1.95
C GLU A 59 3.56 2.00 -1.34
N PHE A 60 3.85 0.85 -0.76
CA PHE A 60 5.18 0.50 -0.25
C PHE A 60 6.25 0.47 -1.36
N LEU A 61 5.95 -0.16 -2.51
CA LEU A 61 6.87 -0.20 -3.65
C LEU A 61 7.15 1.21 -4.18
N ALA A 62 6.12 2.03 -4.35
CA ALA A 62 6.26 3.42 -4.77
C ALA A 62 7.06 4.26 -3.75
N CYS A 63 6.88 3.99 -2.45
CA CYS A 63 7.67 4.62 -1.39
C CYS A 63 9.16 4.27 -1.51
N LEU A 64 9.51 3.00 -1.68
CA LEU A 64 10.90 2.56 -1.87
C LEU A 64 11.53 3.15 -3.12
N GLU A 65 10.78 3.24 -4.22
CA GLU A 65 11.22 3.92 -5.43
C GLU A 65 11.49 5.41 -5.17
N GLY A 66 10.62 6.09 -4.43
CA GLY A 66 10.80 7.48 -4.02
C GLY A 66 12.07 7.70 -3.18
N GLU A 67 12.25 6.91 -2.10
CA GLU A 67 13.40 7.02 -1.20
C GLU A 67 14.74 6.75 -1.90
N THR A 68 14.74 5.78 -2.82
CA THR A 68 15.95 5.42 -3.57
C THR A 68 16.15 6.25 -4.83
N ARG A 69 15.25 7.19 -5.15
CA ARG A 69 15.21 7.91 -6.43
C ARG A 69 15.22 6.96 -7.63
N GLY A 70 14.49 5.86 -7.52
CA GLY A 70 14.38 4.78 -8.51
C GLY A 70 15.57 3.82 -8.54
N ARG A 71 16.57 4.00 -7.66
CA ARG A 71 17.74 3.11 -7.60
C ARG A 71 17.52 1.98 -6.60
N LEU A 72 16.66 1.04 -6.97
CA LEU A 72 16.34 -0.17 -6.21
C LEU A 72 17.53 -1.14 -6.18
N ALA A 73 18.49 -0.87 -5.29
CA ALA A 73 19.68 -1.69 -5.06
C ALA A 73 19.84 -1.99 -3.58
N GLY A 74 20.69 -2.98 -3.25
CA GLY A 74 20.95 -3.37 -1.86
C GLY A 74 19.67 -3.77 -1.13
N GLU A 75 19.48 -3.27 0.09
CA GLU A 75 18.34 -3.62 0.94
C GLU A 75 17.00 -3.14 0.39
N ALA A 76 16.94 -1.95 -0.23
CA ALA A 76 15.71 -1.46 -0.83
C ALA A 76 15.26 -2.32 -2.02
N GLY A 77 16.20 -2.75 -2.87
CA GLY A 77 15.92 -3.69 -3.96
C GLY A 77 15.42 -5.04 -3.44
N LYS A 78 16.06 -5.60 -2.39
CA LYS A 78 15.60 -6.86 -1.78
C LYS A 78 14.17 -6.74 -1.23
N LYS A 79 13.86 -5.66 -0.51
CA LYS A 79 12.51 -5.40 0.02
C LYS A 79 11.47 -5.26 -1.10
N TYR A 80 11.83 -4.58 -2.18
CA TYR A 80 10.96 -4.43 -3.36
C TYR A 80 10.62 -5.78 -3.98
N GLU A 81 11.63 -6.62 -4.23
CA GLU A 81 11.47 -7.95 -4.81
C GLU A 81 10.68 -8.89 -3.88
N GLU A 82 10.98 -8.87 -2.58
CA GLU A 82 10.27 -9.68 -1.58
C GLU A 82 8.79 -9.31 -1.52
N ALA A 83 8.47 -8.02 -1.45
CA ALA A 83 7.09 -7.54 -1.40
C ALA A 83 6.32 -7.88 -2.69
N SER A 84 6.96 -7.70 -3.85
CA SER A 84 6.39 -8.05 -5.16
C SER A 84 6.12 -9.55 -5.28
N THR A 85 7.08 -10.37 -4.84
CA THR A 85 6.97 -11.83 -4.83
C THR A 85 5.86 -12.27 -3.88
N ARG A 86 5.80 -11.71 -2.68
CA ARG A 86 4.80 -12.05 -1.67
C ARG A 86 3.40 -11.72 -2.14
N MET A 87 3.19 -10.54 -2.73
CA MET A 87 1.91 -10.13 -3.31
C MET A 87 1.47 -11.07 -4.42
N THR A 88 2.38 -11.43 -5.33
CA THR A 88 2.09 -12.35 -6.44
C THR A 88 1.74 -13.75 -5.95
N LYS A 89 2.49 -14.26 -4.98
CA LYS A 89 2.24 -15.56 -4.34
C LYS A 89 0.86 -15.59 -3.67
N LEU A 90 0.54 -14.56 -2.90
CA LEU A 90 -0.74 -14.42 -2.21
C LEU A 90 -1.92 -14.44 -3.19
N ALA A 91 -1.82 -13.69 -4.29
CA ALA A 91 -2.83 -13.67 -5.34
C ALA A 91 -2.99 -15.05 -6.02
N THR A 92 -1.88 -15.73 -6.28
CA THR A 92 -1.87 -17.07 -6.89
C THR A 92 -2.54 -18.10 -5.98
N GLU A 93 -2.18 -18.11 -4.70
CA GLU A 93 -2.75 -19.02 -3.71
C GLU A 93 -4.24 -18.75 -3.49
N PHE A 94 -4.66 -17.48 -3.42
CA PHE A 94 -6.07 -17.14 -3.30
C PHE A 94 -6.88 -17.57 -4.52
N ASN A 95 -6.35 -17.40 -5.73
CA ASN A 95 -7.01 -17.87 -6.94
C ASN A 95 -7.18 -19.40 -6.94
N ALA A 96 -6.21 -20.15 -6.42
CA ALA A 96 -6.33 -21.60 -6.24
C ALA A 96 -7.45 -21.95 -5.25
N GLN A 97 -7.53 -21.26 -4.11
CA GLN A 97 -8.61 -21.46 -3.12
C GLN A 97 -9.97 -21.04 -3.69
N LEU A 98 -10.04 -19.94 -4.43
CA LEU A 98 -11.26 -19.50 -5.09
C LEU A 98 -11.76 -20.54 -6.11
N LYS A 99 -10.85 -21.18 -6.86
CA LYS A 99 -11.20 -22.28 -7.75
C LYS A 99 -11.72 -23.50 -6.96
N ALA A 100 -11.07 -23.87 -5.87
CA ALA A 100 -11.52 -24.97 -5.02
C ALA A 100 -12.93 -24.71 -4.46
N PHE A 101 -13.20 -23.48 -4.00
CA PHE A 101 -14.52 -23.05 -3.54
C PHE A 101 -15.59 -23.18 -4.63
N LYS A 102 -15.29 -22.68 -5.84
CA LYS A 102 -16.21 -22.75 -6.98
C LYS A 102 -16.51 -24.17 -7.44
N ASN A 103 -15.56 -25.09 -7.29
CA ASN A 103 -15.71 -26.49 -7.70
C ASN A 103 -16.42 -27.37 -6.67
N ARG A 104 -16.79 -26.83 -5.49
CA ARG A 104 -17.48 -27.58 -4.44
C ARG A 104 -19.00 -27.67 -4.66
N GLY A 105 -19.58 -26.68 -5.34
CA GLY A 105 -20.99 -26.67 -5.73
C GLY A 105 -21.20 -27.33 -7.08
#